data_AF-A0A1G6W0Y3-F1
#
_entry.id   AF-A0A1G6W0Y3-F1
#
_cell.length_a   1.000
_cell.length_b   1.000
_cell.length_c   1.000
_cell.angle_alpha   90.00
_cell.angle_beta   90.00
_cell.angle_gamma   90.00
#
_symmetry.space_group_name_H-M   'P 1'
#
loop_
_entity.id
_entity.type
_entity.pdbx_description
1 polymer ?
#
loop_
_entity_poly.entity_id
_entity_poly.type
_entity_poly.pdbx_seq_one_letter_code
_entity_poly.pdbx_strand_id
1 'polypeptide(L)'
;MQPFPGLTKGLADSKQLMRACIYIQQIMSLTDMTILIPFDESNPLPNIDLIIKKWSTITAPIYIEKLSPSGRPTGAIALLGSAFCVSRNNNYFLVTAAHVLKGLPDGLAITARIGERAVLLNNLPFLLSMEDDLAITMLHASWTTQFGIDRVRSIDLDDEKKGYTRLGTYISIGYPGSKNGINQRLNKFAINIHGTSFNEKLEKHESKPHIKKPVVFKFNKKTALNSNKGRANPPCFSGTSGGPILEIVGITKFDDSISMSCRLEGVFLGWHKREKEIIGASGTALIALIDEVLDKMNESKTRTTLPSISTHA
;
A
#
# COMPACT_ATOMS: atom_id res chain seq x y z
N MET A 1 9.46 61.01 -28.28
CA MET A 1 9.89 59.61 -28.18
C MET A 1 8.92 58.89 -27.26
N GLN A 2 8.01 58.09 -27.83
CA GLN A 2 7.10 57.22 -27.07
C GLN A 2 7.68 55.79 -27.05
N PRO A 3 7.56 55.04 -25.94
CA PRO A 3 8.06 53.67 -25.88
C PRO A 3 7.10 52.70 -26.58
N PHE A 4 7.68 51.72 -27.28
CA PHE A 4 6.98 50.63 -27.95
C PHE A 4 6.21 49.73 -26.96
N PRO A 5 4.90 49.50 -27.15
CA PRO A 5 4.15 48.50 -26.41
C PRO A 5 4.18 47.19 -27.20
N GLY A 6 5.06 46.25 -26.84
CA GLY A 6 5.15 45.00 -27.61
C GLY A 6 5.92 43.82 -27.00
N LEU A 7 6.38 43.90 -25.75
CA LEU A 7 7.32 42.91 -25.19
C LEU A 7 6.81 42.17 -23.94
N THR A 8 5.49 42.09 -23.74
CA THR A 8 4.91 41.36 -22.59
C THR A 8 4.05 40.16 -22.98
N LYS A 9 3.79 39.92 -24.28
CA LYS A 9 2.99 38.76 -24.73
C LYS A 9 3.75 37.42 -24.78
N GLY A 10 5.09 37.41 -24.85
CA GLY A 10 5.88 36.17 -24.95
C GLY A 10 6.19 35.46 -23.62
N LEU A 11 6.12 36.17 -22.48
CA LEU A 11 6.43 35.62 -21.14
C LEU A 11 5.23 34.99 -20.43
N ALA A 12 4.00 35.30 -20.87
CA ALA A 12 2.79 34.68 -20.38
C ALA A 12 2.60 33.27 -20.97
N ASP A 13 2.96 33.08 -22.24
CA ASP A 13 2.87 31.80 -22.95
C ASP A 13 3.89 30.77 -22.45
N SER A 14 5.13 31.19 -22.13
CA SER A 14 6.15 30.27 -21.62
C SER A 14 5.82 29.72 -20.22
N LYS A 15 5.16 30.52 -19.36
CA LYS A 15 4.66 30.06 -18.05
C LYS A 15 3.43 29.15 -18.17
N GLN A 16 2.57 29.36 -19.16
CA GLN A 16 1.45 28.45 -19.45
C GLN A 16 1.94 27.12 -20.07
N LEU A 17 2.92 27.17 -20.98
CA LEU A 17 3.58 25.98 -21.53
C LEU A 17 4.34 25.18 -20.46
N MET A 18 5.07 25.84 -19.56
CA MET A 18 5.71 25.16 -18.41
C MET A 18 4.68 24.53 -17.47
N ARG A 19 3.56 25.22 -17.18
CA ARG A 19 2.47 24.65 -16.37
C ARG A 19 1.80 23.48 -17.08
N ALA A 20 1.61 23.54 -18.39
CA ALA A 20 1.05 22.46 -19.19
C ALA A 20 2.02 21.26 -19.27
N CYS A 21 3.33 21.48 -19.41
CA CYS A 21 4.34 20.42 -19.36
C CYS A 21 4.44 19.76 -17.97
N ILE A 22 4.37 20.54 -16.88
CA ILE A 22 4.29 20.02 -15.51
C ILE A 22 3.00 19.21 -15.31
N TYR A 23 1.88 19.69 -15.85
CA TYR A 23 0.59 19.01 -15.76
C TYR A 23 0.55 17.73 -16.61
N ILE A 24 1.16 17.73 -17.80
CA ILE A 24 1.30 16.56 -18.67
C ILE A 24 2.30 15.55 -18.07
N GLN A 25 3.40 15.99 -17.47
CA GLN A 25 4.30 15.10 -16.69
C GLN A 25 3.60 14.53 -15.45
N GLN A 26 2.75 15.31 -14.78
CA GLN A 26 1.90 14.81 -13.69
C GLN A 26 0.88 13.79 -14.20
N ILE A 27 0.26 13.99 -15.36
CA ILE A 27 -0.68 13.06 -15.99
C ILE A 27 0.02 11.78 -16.49
N MET A 28 1.22 11.88 -17.07
CA MET A 28 2.02 10.71 -17.46
C MET A 28 2.54 9.96 -16.22
N SER A 29 2.86 10.67 -15.14
CA SER A 29 3.12 10.11 -13.80
C SER A 29 1.87 9.46 -13.15
N LEU A 30 0.66 9.59 -13.71
CA LEU A 30 -0.49 8.85 -13.19
C LEU A 30 -0.48 7.39 -13.66
N THR A 31 0.29 7.01 -14.67
CA THR A 31 0.52 5.60 -15.05
C THR A 31 1.88 5.09 -14.56
N ASP A 32 2.87 5.98 -14.48
CA ASP A 32 4.20 5.66 -13.97
C ASP A 32 4.32 5.98 -12.46
N MET A 33 4.49 4.95 -11.62
CA MET A 33 4.67 5.05 -10.17
C MET A 33 6.08 5.57 -9.79
N THR A 34 6.58 6.54 -10.54
CA THR A 34 7.89 7.17 -10.39
C THR A 34 7.73 8.63 -9.97
N ILE A 35 8.52 9.11 -9.01
CA ILE A 35 8.49 10.51 -8.55
C ILE A 35 9.82 11.17 -8.92
N LEU A 36 9.74 12.33 -9.57
CA LEU A 36 10.88 13.21 -9.76
C LEU A 36 10.98 14.14 -8.56
N ILE A 37 12.07 14.02 -7.79
CA ILE A 37 12.28 14.88 -6.63
C ILE A 37 13.74 15.36 -6.65
N PRO A 38 14.01 16.67 -6.53
CA PRO A 38 15.36 17.13 -6.25
C PRO A 38 15.82 16.50 -4.92
N PHE A 39 16.88 15.69 -4.98
CA PHE A 39 17.37 14.98 -3.83
C PHE A 39 18.26 15.89 -2.98
N ASP A 40 17.88 16.11 -1.73
CA ASP A 40 18.69 16.81 -0.74
C ASP A 40 19.28 15.78 0.22
N GLU A 41 20.57 15.48 0.05
CA GLU A 41 21.33 14.58 0.92
C GLU A 41 21.32 15.02 2.40
N SER A 42 21.18 16.33 2.66
CA SER A 42 21.23 16.89 4.00
C SER A 42 19.92 16.73 4.78
N ASN A 43 18.81 16.46 4.09
CA ASN A 43 17.50 16.17 4.69
C ASN A 43 16.58 15.36 3.74
N PRO A 44 16.64 14.01 3.76
CA PRO A 44 15.80 13.20 2.89
C PRO A 44 14.33 13.12 3.36
N LEU A 45 13.98 13.60 4.56
CA LEU A 45 12.67 13.39 5.16
C LEU A 45 11.49 14.03 4.38
N PRO A 46 11.57 15.28 3.87
CA PRO A 46 10.52 15.84 3.01
C PRO A 46 10.27 14.99 1.75
N ASN A 47 11.33 14.41 1.17
CA ASN A 47 11.22 13.55 0.00
C ASN A 47 10.54 12.22 0.36
N ILE A 48 10.85 11.67 1.54
CA ILE A 48 10.18 10.49 2.09
C ILE A 48 8.69 10.76 2.32
N ASP A 49 8.32 11.93 2.85
CA ASP A 49 6.90 12.30 3.03
C ASP A 49 6.14 12.37 1.69
N LEU A 50 6.77 12.88 0.63
CA LEU A 50 6.18 12.89 -0.71
C LEU A 50 5.99 11.46 -1.25
N ILE A 51 6.96 10.58 -1.03
CA ILE A 51 6.87 9.16 -1.40
C ILE A 51 5.74 8.48 -0.62
N ILE A 52 5.70 8.65 0.71
CA ILE A 52 4.61 8.13 1.56
C ILE A 52 3.26 8.64 1.04
N LYS A 53 3.13 9.92 0.71
CA LYS A 53 1.89 10.48 0.18
C LYS A 53 1.48 9.82 -1.15
N LYS A 54 2.40 9.61 -2.10
CA LYS A 54 2.08 8.94 -3.37
C LYS A 54 1.64 7.49 -3.14
N TRP A 55 2.44 6.73 -2.40
CA TRP A 55 2.20 5.31 -2.14
C TRP A 55 1.09 5.05 -1.12
N SER A 56 0.65 6.06 -0.37
CA SER A 56 -0.55 5.94 0.48
C SER A 56 -1.80 5.57 -0.32
N THR A 57 -1.83 5.91 -1.61
CA THR A 57 -2.99 5.71 -2.47
C THR A 57 -3.21 4.27 -2.92
N ILE A 58 -2.25 3.36 -2.65
CA ILE A 58 -2.43 1.92 -2.82
C ILE A 58 -2.90 1.22 -1.54
N THR A 59 -2.92 1.94 -0.41
CA THR A 59 -3.24 1.40 0.92
C THR A 59 -4.71 1.68 1.25
N ALA A 60 -5.36 0.72 1.88
CA ALA A 60 -6.77 0.76 2.27
C ALA A 60 -6.91 0.43 3.76
N PRO A 61 -7.78 1.12 4.51
CA PRO A 61 -8.18 0.68 5.84
C PRO A 61 -9.18 -0.48 5.73
N ILE A 62 -9.08 -1.47 6.62
CA ILE A 62 -10.09 -2.52 6.80
C ILE A 62 -10.87 -2.23 8.07
N TYR A 63 -12.18 -2.30 7.95
CA TYR A 63 -13.13 -2.03 9.00
C TYR A 63 -14.09 -3.19 9.21
N ILE A 64 -14.60 -3.30 10.43
CA ILE A 64 -15.66 -4.23 10.80
C ILE A 64 -16.76 -3.52 11.58
N GLU A 65 -17.99 -3.99 11.44
CA GLU A 65 -19.07 -3.56 12.33
C GLU A 65 -18.80 -3.96 13.79
N LYS A 66 -19.00 -3.02 14.71
CA LYS A 66 -18.92 -3.29 16.15
C LYS A 66 -20.17 -4.01 16.62
N LEU A 67 -19.96 -5.08 17.36
CA LEU A 67 -20.99 -5.79 18.09
C LEU A 67 -21.12 -5.27 19.54
N SER A 68 -22.34 -5.30 20.07
CA SER A 68 -22.59 -5.13 21.50
C SER A 68 -22.05 -6.33 22.28
N PRO A 69 -21.93 -6.26 23.63
CA PRO A 69 -21.62 -7.43 24.45
C PRO A 69 -22.59 -8.61 24.26
N SER A 70 -23.82 -8.32 23.80
CA SER A 70 -24.85 -9.31 23.45
C SER A 70 -24.77 -9.81 21.99
N GLY A 71 -23.71 -9.45 21.25
CA GLY A 71 -23.49 -9.92 19.88
C GLY A 71 -24.33 -9.23 18.80
N ARG A 72 -25.00 -8.11 19.12
CA ARG A 72 -25.86 -7.40 18.16
C ARG A 72 -25.10 -6.27 17.44
N PRO A 73 -25.33 -6.08 16.12
CA PRO A 73 -24.87 -4.90 15.37
C PRO A 73 -25.17 -3.59 16.10
N THR A 74 -24.15 -2.75 16.27
CA THR A 74 -24.32 -1.44 16.94
C THR A 74 -24.44 -0.27 15.96
N GLY A 75 -24.19 -0.50 14.67
CA GLY A 75 -24.03 0.55 13.65
C GLY A 75 -22.73 1.35 13.78
N ALA A 76 -21.91 1.11 14.80
CA ALA A 76 -20.57 1.67 14.89
C ALA A 76 -19.58 0.78 14.14
N ILE A 77 -18.50 1.37 13.62
CA ILE A 77 -17.50 0.66 12.83
C ILE A 77 -16.14 0.78 13.54
N ALA A 78 -15.40 -0.31 13.62
CA ALA A 78 -14.05 -0.37 14.18
C ALA A 78 -13.02 -0.57 13.06
N LEU A 79 -11.88 0.11 13.16
CA LEU A 79 -10.73 -0.26 12.34
C LEU A 79 -10.20 -1.61 12.84
N LEU A 80 -10.04 -2.53 11.91
CA LEU A 80 -9.48 -3.85 12.14
C LEU A 80 -7.99 -3.89 11.81
N GLY A 81 -7.63 -3.30 10.67
CA GLY A 81 -6.26 -3.29 10.16
C GLY A 81 -6.13 -2.44 8.92
N SER A 82 -5.03 -2.63 8.21
CA SER A 82 -4.73 -2.03 6.92
C SER A 82 -4.61 -3.13 5.86
N ALA A 83 -4.74 -2.74 4.61
CA ALA A 83 -4.52 -3.57 3.44
C ALA A 83 -3.87 -2.72 2.35
N PHE A 84 -3.40 -3.34 1.27
CA PHE A 84 -2.97 -2.62 0.09
C PHE A 84 -3.17 -3.45 -1.17
N CYS A 85 -3.20 -2.76 -2.30
CA CYS A 85 -3.36 -3.40 -3.59
C CYS A 85 -2.01 -3.67 -4.24
N VAL A 86 -1.86 -4.87 -4.79
CA VAL A 86 -0.71 -5.27 -5.63
C VAL A 86 -1.23 -5.70 -7.01
N SER A 87 -0.38 -5.65 -8.02
CA SER A 87 -0.64 -6.27 -9.32
C SER A 87 0.46 -7.27 -9.66
N ARG A 88 0.05 -8.39 -10.27
CA ARG A 88 0.94 -9.45 -10.76
C ARG A 88 0.29 -10.17 -11.92
N ASN A 89 1.02 -10.38 -13.01
CA ASN A 89 0.55 -10.93 -14.28
C ASN A 89 -0.75 -10.26 -14.76
N ASN A 90 -0.83 -8.92 -14.67
CA ASN A 90 -2.02 -8.11 -14.96
C ASN A 90 -3.27 -8.40 -14.11
N ASN A 91 -3.14 -9.11 -13.00
CA ASN A 91 -4.23 -9.33 -12.04
C ASN A 91 -4.02 -8.47 -10.79
N TYR A 92 -5.10 -7.95 -10.22
CA TYR A 92 -5.05 -7.14 -8.99
C TYR A 92 -5.43 -7.97 -7.77
N PHE A 93 -4.69 -7.78 -6.68
CA PHE A 93 -4.94 -8.44 -5.41
C PHE A 93 -5.02 -7.42 -4.29
N LEU A 94 -5.94 -7.63 -3.34
CA LEU A 94 -5.94 -6.96 -2.05
C LEU A 94 -5.19 -7.85 -1.05
N VAL A 95 -4.20 -7.27 -0.39
CA VAL A 95 -3.29 -7.95 0.53
C VAL A 95 -3.46 -7.36 1.92
N THR A 96 -3.51 -8.22 2.93
CA THR A 96 -3.49 -7.84 4.36
C THR A 96 -2.81 -8.94 5.18
N ALA A 97 -2.72 -8.74 6.50
CA ALA A 97 -2.23 -9.75 7.42
C ALA A 97 -3.34 -10.76 7.77
N ALA A 98 -3.02 -12.05 7.90
CA ALA A 98 -4.04 -13.07 8.19
C ALA A 98 -4.71 -12.83 9.54
N HIS A 99 -3.97 -12.40 10.57
CA HIS A 99 -4.55 -12.08 11.88
C HIS A 99 -5.53 -10.90 11.87
N VAL A 100 -5.53 -10.05 10.84
CA VAL A 100 -6.56 -9.00 10.66
C VAL A 100 -7.91 -9.63 10.32
N LEU A 101 -7.92 -10.79 9.65
CA LEU A 101 -9.16 -11.48 9.28
C LEU A 101 -9.49 -12.69 10.17
N LYS A 102 -8.53 -13.13 10.98
CA LYS A 102 -8.67 -14.32 11.83
C LYS A 102 -9.63 -14.08 12.99
N GLY A 103 -10.53 -15.05 13.21
CA GLY A 103 -11.40 -15.08 14.40
C GLY A 103 -12.51 -14.04 14.37
N LEU A 104 -12.81 -13.48 13.19
CA LEU A 104 -13.97 -12.63 13.01
C LEU A 104 -15.24 -13.49 13.07
N PRO A 105 -16.29 -13.04 13.78
CA PRO A 105 -17.58 -13.72 13.76
C PRO A 105 -18.17 -13.84 12.35
N ASP A 106 -18.78 -14.99 12.07
CA ASP A 106 -19.45 -15.23 10.79
C ASP A 106 -20.56 -14.20 10.55
N GLY A 107 -20.73 -13.82 9.27
CA GLY A 107 -21.79 -12.90 8.84
C GLY A 107 -21.57 -11.42 9.14
N LEU A 108 -20.47 -11.04 9.80
CA LEU A 108 -20.15 -9.62 10.02
C LEU A 108 -19.68 -8.93 8.76
N ALA A 109 -20.23 -7.75 8.48
CA ALA A 109 -19.79 -6.91 7.38
C ALA A 109 -18.34 -6.45 7.59
N ILE A 110 -17.46 -6.88 6.68
CA ILE A 110 -16.08 -6.43 6.57
C ILE A 110 -16.03 -5.46 5.40
N THR A 111 -15.54 -4.25 5.64
CA THR A 111 -15.49 -3.20 4.61
C THR A 111 -14.08 -2.67 4.48
N ALA A 112 -13.75 -2.21 3.28
CA ALA A 112 -12.52 -1.47 3.03
C ALA A 112 -12.80 -0.20 2.23
N ARG A 113 -11.87 0.74 2.26
CA ARG A 113 -11.86 1.87 1.32
C ARG A 113 -10.80 1.64 0.26
N ILE A 114 -11.21 1.29 -0.95
CA ILE A 114 -10.32 1.10 -2.11
C ILE A 114 -10.51 2.32 -3.03
N GLY A 115 -9.47 3.14 -3.15
CA GLY A 115 -9.56 4.45 -3.78
C GLY A 115 -10.57 5.35 -3.06
N GLU A 116 -11.56 5.85 -3.81
CA GLU A 116 -12.64 6.70 -3.26
C GLU A 116 -13.92 5.92 -2.94
N ARG A 117 -13.91 4.59 -3.02
CA ARG A 117 -15.08 3.74 -2.80
C ARG A 117 -14.97 2.96 -1.49
N ALA A 118 -16.05 2.96 -0.72
CA ALA A 118 -16.26 2.00 0.35
C ALA A 118 -16.86 0.73 -0.24
N VAL A 119 -16.27 -0.42 0.05
CA VAL A 119 -16.63 -1.71 -0.56
C VAL A 119 -16.77 -2.80 0.50
N LEU A 120 -17.68 -3.74 0.25
CA LEU A 120 -17.90 -4.90 1.10
C LEU A 120 -16.98 -6.04 0.66
N LEU A 121 -16.25 -6.63 1.61
CA LEU A 121 -15.29 -7.70 1.35
C LEU A 121 -15.86 -9.12 1.58
N ASN A 122 -17.05 -9.25 2.18
CA ASN A 122 -17.64 -10.53 2.60
C ASN A 122 -17.76 -11.61 1.52
N ASN A 123 -17.87 -11.21 0.26
CA ASN A 123 -18.05 -12.15 -0.86
C ASN A 123 -16.76 -12.39 -1.65
N LEU A 124 -15.64 -11.83 -1.19
CA LEU A 124 -14.34 -12.09 -1.79
C LEU A 124 -13.69 -13.30 -1.09
N PRO A 125 -13.29 -14.34 -1.84
CA PRO A 125 -12.61 -15.49 -1.26
C PRO A 125 -11.18 -15.07 -0.87
N PHE A 126 -10.92 -14.99 0.43
CA PHE A 126 -9.56 -14.78 0.93
C PHE A 126 -8.83 -16.11 1.05
N LEU A 127 -7.64 -16.19 0.46
CA LEU A 127 -6.66 -17.22 0.75
C LEU A 127 -5.81 -16.76 1.93
N LEU A 128 -5.72 -17.60 2.97
CA LEU A 128 -4.97 -17.32 4.19
C LEU A 128 -3.74 -18.23 4.28
N SER A 129 -2.54 -17.64 4.32
CA SER A 129 -1.33 -18.33 4.76
C SER A 129 -1.11 -18.00 6.24
N MET A 130 -1.42 -18.96 7.11
CA MET A 130 -1.21 -18.80 8.55
C MET A 130 0.28 -18.86 8.93
N GLU A 131 1.10 -19.52 8.11
CA GLU A 131 2.54 -19.69 8.34
C GLU A 131 3.34 -18.40 8.09
N ASP A 132 2.87 -17.57 7.16
CA ASP A 132 3.46 -16.28 6.84
C ASP A 132 2.60 -15.11 7.33
N ASP A 133 1.46 -15.39 7.96
CA ASP A 133 0.46 -14.41 8.42
C ASP A 133 -0.02 -13.47 7.31
N LEU A 134 -0.30 -14.04 6.14
CA LEU A 134 -0.74 -13.34 4.94
C LEU A 134 -2.17 -13.70 4.58
N ALA A 135 -2.94 -12.71 4.13
CA ALA A 135 -4.24 -12.90 3.53
C ALA A 135 -4.31 -12.15 2.20
N ILE A 136 -4.72 -12.84 1.15
CA ILE A 136 -4.89 -12.24 -0.18
C ILE A 136 -6.25 -12.58 -0.75
N THR A 137 -6.80 -11.67 -1.54
CA THR A 137 -7.93 -11.96 -2.41
C THR A 137 -7.76 -11.26 -3.75
N MET A 138 -8.24 -11.88 -4.81
CA MET A 138 -8.16 -11.30 -6.15
C MET A 138 -9.35 -10.36 -6.40
N LEU A 139 -9.05 -9.18 -6.93
CA LEU A 139 -10.04 -8.18 -7.30
C LEU A 139 -10.42 -8.37 -8.77
N HIS A 140 -11.39 -9.26 -9.03
CA HIS A 140 -11.89 -9.50 -10.38
C HIS A 140 -12.44 -8.22 -11.02
N ALA A 141 -12.27 -8.08 -12.34
CA ALA A 141 -12.77 -6.92 -13.09
C ALA A 141 -14.29 -6.71 -12.92
N SER A 142 -15.07 -7.80 -12.92
CA SER A 142 -16.53 -7.75 -12.69
C SER A 142 -16.86 -7.18 -11.31
N TRP A 143 -16.10 -7.58 -10.28
CA TRP A 143 -16.28 -7.08 -8.92
C TRP A 143 -15.90 -5.60 -8.83
N THR A 144 -14.78 -5.18 -9.43
CA THR A 144 -14.40 -3.74 -9.43
C THR A 144 -15.44 -2.88 -10.15
N THR A 145 -16.01 -3.36 -11.26
CA THR A 145 -17.08 -2.66 -11.97
C THR A 145 -18.35 -2.57 -11.14
N GLN A 146 -18.76 -3.66 -10.47
CA GLN A 146 -19.94 -3.68 -9.60
C GLN A 146 -19.87 -2.62 -8.49
N PHE A 147 -18.68 -2.38 -7.95
CA PHE A 147 -18.47 -1.38 -6.89
C PHE A 147 -18.05 0.01 -7.42
N GLY A 148 -18.06 0.23 -8.74
CA GLY A 148 -17.71 1.51 -9.35
C GLY A 148 -16.26 1.94 -9.07
N ILE A 149 -15.34 0.97 -9.02
CA ILE A 149 -13.91 1.19 -8.92
C ILE A 149 -13.35 1.24 -10.35
N ASP A 150 -13.20 2.45 -10.88
CA ASP A 150 -12.72 2.66 -12.26
C ASP A 150 -11.25 2.27 -12.44
N ARG A 151 -10.47 2.39 -11.36
CA ARG A 151 -9.04 2.08 -11.36
C ARG A 151 -8.54 1.62 -10.01
N VAL A 152 -7.91 0.46 -9.98
CA VAL A 152 -7.17 -0.04 -8.82
C VAL A 152 -5.75 0.53 -8.88
N ARG A 153 -5.36 1.30 -7.86
CA ARG A 153 -3.97 1.72 -7.69
C ARG A 153 -3.22 0.62 -6.96
N SER A 154 -2.16 0.10 -7.55
CA SER A 154 -1.37 -1.00 -6.99
C SER A 154 0.12 -0.74 -7.05
N ILE A 155 0.88 -1.50 -6.26
CA ILE A 155 2.30 -1.75 -6.56
C ILE A 155 2.41 -2.92 -7.53
N ASP A 156 3.19 -2.74 -8.60
CA ASP A 156 3.45 -3.78 -9.57
C ASP A 156 4.57 -4.71 -9.08
N LEU A 157 4.26 -6.00 -8.93
CA LEU A 157 5.20 -7.02 -8.48
C LEU A 157 6.03 -7.60 -9.62
N ASP A 158 5.66 -7.34 -10.88
CA ASP A 158 6.41 -7.77 -12.05
C ASP A 158 7.49 -6.74 -12.45
N ASP A 159 7.38 -5.52 -11.93
CA ASP A 159 8.36 -4.46 -12.14
C ASP A 159 9.59 -4.68 -11.25
N GLU A 160 10.61 -5.33 -11.82
CA GLU A 160 11.90 -5.57 -11.18
C GLU A 160 12.70 -4.29 -10.90
N LYS A 161 12.26 -3.12 -11.39
CA LYS A 161 12.97 -1.83 -11.28
C LYS A 161 14.40 -1.91 -11.80
N LYS A 162 14.60 -2.54 -12.96
CA LYS A 162 15.92 -2.67 -13.61
C LYS A 162 16.58 -1.30 -13.77
N GLY A 163 17.84 -1.20 -13.35
CA GLY A 163 18.62 0.05 -13.39
C GLY A 163 18.41 0.99 -12.20
N TYR A 164 17.48 0.71 -11.29
CA TYR A 164 17.35 1.46 -10.04
C TYR A 164 18.33 0.92 -8.98
N THR A 165 18.94 1.85 -8.24
CA THR A 165 19.80 1.59 -7.09
C THR A 165 18.97 1.58 -5.80
N ARG A 166 19.30 0.65 -4.91
CA ARG A 166 18.71 0.54 -3.56
C ARG A 166 19.23 1.67 -2.68
N LEU A 167 18.33 2.45 -2.08
CA LEU A 167 18.71 3.58 -1.21
C LEU A 167 18.80 3.19 0.28
N GLY A 168 18.51 1.94 0.63
CA GLY A 168 18.54 1.46 2.03
C GLY A 168 17.52 2.14 2.95
N THR A 169 16.54 2.84 2.39
CA THR A 169 15.45 3.46 3.13
C THR A 169 14.17 2.70 2.87
N TYR A 170 13.47 2.36 3.95
CA TYR A 170 12.23 1.58 3.94
C TYR A 170 11.11 2.42 4.54
N ILE A 171 9.89 2.22 4.08
CA ILE A 171 8.70 2.87 4.64
C ILE A 171 7.61 1.84 4.88
N SER A 172 6.94 1.93 6.03
CA SER A 172 5.65 1.27 6.24
C SER A 172 4.53 2.28 6.12
N ILE A 173 3.42 1.91 5.49
CA ILE A 173 2.24 2.77 5.36
C ILE A 173 1.02 2.05 5.93
N GLY A 174 0.19 2.72 6.70
CA GLY A 174 -1.03 2.11 7.25
C GLY A 174 -1.93 3.08 7.99
N TYR A 175 -3.03 2.56 8.53
CA TYR A 175 -4.04 3.31 9.27
C TYR A 175 -3.94 2.99 10.76
N PRO A 176 -3.36 3.87 11.59
CA PRO A 176 -3.26 3.61 13.02
C PRO A 176 -4.64 3.70 13.69
N GLY A 177 -5.03 2.68 14.45
CA GLY A 177 -6.33 2.60 15.14
C GLY A 177 -6.56 3.75 16.12
N SER A 178 -5.52 4.31 16.72
CA SER A 178 -5.66 5.47 17.63
C SER A 178 -6.04 6.78 16.94
N LYS A 179 -5.97 6.83 15.59
CA LYS A 179 -6.34 8.00 14.78
C LYS A 179 -7.48 7.72 13.82
N ASN A 180 -7.93 6.46 13.74
CA ASN A 180 -8.91 6.00 12.78
C ASN A 180 -10.13 5.45 13.51
N GLY A 181 -11.28 6.01 13.21
CA GLY A 181 -12.52 5.61 13.85
C GLY A 181 -13.71 6.27 13.17
N ILE A 182 -14.79 5.51 13.10
CA ILE A 182 -16.06 5.96 12.56
C ILE A 182 -17.08 5.87 13.69
N ASN A 183 -17.51 7.03 14.17
CA ASN A 183 -18.59 7.14 15.15
C ASN A 183 -19.74 7.92 14.52
N GLN A 184 -20.67 7.18 13.91
CA GLN A 184 -21.83 7.73 13.24
C GLN A 184 -22.70 8.57 14.19
N ARG A 185 -22.86 8.15 15.45
CA ARG A 185 -23.65 8.91 16.45
C ARG A 185 -23.12 10.31 16.70
N LEU A 186 -21.80 10.49 16.61
CA LEU A 186 -21.14 11.78 16.81
C LEU A 186 -20.82 12.50 15.49
N ASN A 187 -21.23 11.95 14.34
CA ASN A 187 -20.84 12.40 13.00
C ASN A 187 -19.31 12.59 12.86
N LYS A 188 -18.52 11.74 13.53
CA LYS A 188 -17.06 11.79 13.53
C LYS A 188 -16.51 10.68 12.65
N PHE A 189 -15.84 11.08 11.58
CA PHE A 189 -15.16 10.19 10.65
C PHE A 189 -13.71 10.61 10.54
N ALA A 190 -12.79 9.75 10.98
CA ALA A 190 -11.37 10.00 10.90
C ALA A 190 -10.72 8.87 10.10
N ILE A 191 -10.22 9.20 8.91
CA ILE A 191 -9.46 8.30 8.04
C ILE A 191 -8.08 8.95 7.85
N ASN A 192 -7.16 8.60 8.74
CA ASN A 192 -5.81 9.15 8.79
C ASN A 192 -4.81 8.07 8.43
N ILE A 193 -4.17 8.22 7.28
CA ILE A 193 -3.03 7.39 6.90
C ILE A 193 -1.77 7.89 7.60
N HIS A 194 -0.88 6.97 7.96
CA HIS A 194 0.42 7.28 8.55
C HIS A 194 1.50 6.48 7.85
N GLY A 195 2.63 7.13 7.59
CA GLY A 195 3.85 6.47 7.12
C GLY A 195 4.96 6.61 8.15
N THR A 196 5.80 5.59 8.24
CA THR A 196 7.00 5.60 9.10
C THR A 196 8.17 5.04 8.29
N SER A 197 9.32 5.71 8.33
CA SER A 197 10.53 5.26 7.66
C SER A 197 11.52 4.57 8.60
N PHE A 198 12.35 3.69 8.03
CA PHE A 198 13.38 2.90 8.68
C PHE A 198 14.60 2.82 7.76
N ASN A 199 15.81 2.80 8.31
CA ASN A 199 17.05 2.77 7.51
C ASN A 199 17.91 1.51 7.76
N GLU A 200 17.48 0.61 8.64
CA GLU A 200 18.27 -0.55 9.06
C GLU A 200 17.40 -1.81 8.99
N LYS A 201 17.60 -2.61 7.94
CA LYS A 201 17.06 -3.97 7.81
C LYS A 201 17.99 -4.92 8.56
N LEU A 202 17.43 -5.78 9.41
CA LEU A 202 18.17 -6.70 10.25
C LEU A 202 18.24 -8.09 9.60
N GLU A 203 19.45 -8.63 9.44
CA GLU A 203 19.66 -10.02 9.02
C GLU A 203 19.48 -11.00 10.18
N LYS A 204 19.88 -10.57 11.38
CA LYS A 204 19.68 -11.30 12.63
C LYS A 204 18.80 -10.43 13.53
N HIS A 205 17.73 -11.00 14.06
CA HIS A 205 16.76 -10.31 14.89
C HIS A 205 16.56 -11.02 16.23
N GLU A 206 16.23 -10.26 17.26
CA GLU A 206 16.01 -10.77 18.62
C GLU A 206 14.55 -11.18 18.86
N SER A 207 13.63 -10.58 18.10
CA SER A 207 12.22 -10.98 18.13
C SER A 207 12.05 -12.45 17.74
N LYS A 208 11.04 -13.08 18.32
CA LYS A 208 10.59 -14.44 17.96
C LYS A 208 9.23 -14.34 17.27
N PRO A 209 9.17 -13.85 16.03
CA PRO A 209 7.90 -13.75 15.31
C PRO A 209 7.34 -15.15 15.05
N HIS A 210 6.01 -15.26 14.97
CA HIS A 210 5.33 -16.54 14.72
C HIS A 210 5.40 -17.02 13.27
N ILE A 211 6.00 -16.23 12.37
CA ILE A 211 6.05 -16.49 10.93
C ILE A 211 7.36 -17.12 10.49
N LYS A 212 7.34 -17.90 9.41
CA LYS A 212 8.51 -18.66 8.93
C LYS A 212 9.63 -17.77 8.37
N LYS A 213 9.29 -16.77 7.55
CA LYS A 213 10.27 -15.94 6.82
C LYS A 213 10.01 -14.44 7.05
N PRO A 214 10.35 -13.92 8.25
CA PRO A 214 10.16 -12.51 8.56
C PRO A 214 11.13 -11.62 7.78
N VAL A 215 10.69 -10.41 7.46
CA VAL A 215 11.56 -9.25 7.24
C VAL A 215 11.52 -8.38 8.48
N VAL A 216 12.69 -7.99 8.97
CA VAL A 216 12.82 -7.25 10.23
C VAL A 216 13.58 -5.95 10.03
N PHE A 217 13.08 -4.88 10.65
CA PHE A 217 13.68 -3.56 10.61
C PHE A 217 13.84 -3.00 12.01
N LYS A 218 14.97 -2.34 12.28
CA LYS A 218 15.17 -1.66 13.55
C LYS A 218 14.38 -0.36 13.59
N PHE A 219 13.66 -0.15 14.68
CA PHE A 219 12.89 1.05 14.90
C PHE A 219 12.79 1.44 16.37
N ASN A 220 13.43 2.56 16.70
CA ASN A 220 13.33 3.17 18.01
C ASN A 220 12.45 4.43 17.94
N LYS A 221 11.20 4.32 18.40
CA LYS A 221 10.27 5.46 18.50
C LYS A 221 10.83 6.67 19.24
N LYS A 222 11.78 6.50 20.18
CA LYS A 222 12.35 7.63 20.94
C LYS A 222 13.26 8.52 20.10
N THR A 223 13.82 7.99 19.00
CA THR A 223 14.74 8.70 18.10
C THR A 223 14.10 9.08 16.77
N ALA A 224 12.78 8.85 16.62
CA ALA A 224 12.07 9.22 15.40
C ALA A 224 12.05 10.75 15.22
N LEU A 225 12.23 11.19 13.98
CA LEU A 225 12.21 12.60 13.59
C LEU A 225 11.07 12.86 12.59
N ASN A 226 10.61 14.11 12.52
CA ASN A 226 9.72 14.60 11.47
C ASN A 226 10.52 15.34 10.39
N SER A 227 9.86 15.75 9.30
CA SER A 227 10.51 16.42 8.16
C SER A 227 11.17 17.77 8.48
N ASN A 228 10.81 18.36 9.62
CA ASN A 228 11.44 19.57 10.16
C ASN A 228 12.63 19.26 11.10
N LYS A 229 13.13 18.00 11.11
CA LYS A 229 14.18 17.49 12.00
C LYS A 229 13.84 17.57 13.50
N GLY A 230 12.59 17.87 13.84
CA GLY A 230 12.09 17.82 15.21
C GLY A 230 11.76 16.40 15.63
N ARG A 231 11.72 16.12 16.94
CA ARG A 231 11.31 14.82 17.47
C ARG A 231 9.88 14.49 17.02
N ALA A 232 9.70 13.30 16.44
CA ALA A 232 8.40 12.76 16.09
C ALA A 232 7.84 11.85 17.19
N ASN A 233 6.51 11.83 17.28
CA ASN A 233 5.77 10.88 18.12
C ASN A 233 4.89 10.02 17.21
N PRO A 234 5.48 9.00 16.52
CA PRO A 234 4.70 8.13 15.65
C PRO A 234 3.56 7.48 16.43
N PRO A 235 2.39 7.28 15.82
CA PRO A 235 1.22 6.73 16.47
C PRO A 235 1.47 5.30 16.96
N CYS A 236 0.50 4.73 17.67
CA CYS A 236 0.55 3.30 17.95
C CYS A 236 0.43 2.55 16.62
N PHE A 237 1.26 1.53 16.41
CA PHE A 237 1.16 0.64 15.24
C PHE A 237 -0.05 -0.33 15.31
N SER A 238 -0.85 -0.27 16.37
CA SER A 238 -2.14 -0.95 16.38
C SER A 238 -3.00 -0.43 15.21
N GLY A 239 -3.55 -1.33 14.41
CA GLY A 239 -4.34 -1.02 13.21
C GLY A 239 -3.53 -0.87 11.91
N THR A 240 -2.20 -0.75 11.97
CA THR A 240 -1.37 -0.66 10.74
C THR A 240 -0.99 -2.02 10.15
N SER A 241 -1.27 -3.11 10.87
CA SER A 241 -1.08 -4.49 10.39
C SER A 241 -1.78 -4.73 9.05
N GLY A 242 -1.09 -5.39 8.13
CA GLY A 242 -1.50 -5.63 6.75
C GLY A 242 -1.14 -4.50 5.77
N GLY A 243 -0.57 -3.38 6.21
CA GLY A 243 -0.03 -2.34 5.33
C GLY A 243 1.28 -2.73 4.64
N PRO A 244 1.68 -2.07 3.54
CA PRO A 244 2.90 -2.41 2.82
C PRO A 244 4.15 -1.91 3.56
N ILE A 245 5.23 -2.68 3.46
CA ILE A 245 6.60 -2.23 3.71
C ILE A 245 7.30 -2.12 2.35
N LEU A 246 7.70 -0.90 2.00
CA LEU A 246 8.30 -0.56 0.72
C LEU A 246 9.76 -0.15 0.90
N GLU A 247 10.66 -0.62 0.03
CA GLU A 247 12.00 -0.06 -0.10
C GLU A 247 11.99 1.05 -1.15
N ILE A 248 12.61 2.19 -0.82
CA ILE A 248 12.83 3.28 -1.75
C ILE A 248 14.04 2.95 -2.62
N VAL A 249 13.82 3.03 -3.93
CA VAL A 249 14.84 2.82 -4.96
C VAL A 249 14.95 4.07 -5.81
N GLY A 250 16.14 4.37 -6.34
CA GLY A 250 16.40 5.59 -7.11
C GLY A 250 17.21 5.33 -8.37
N ILE A 251 16.98 6.12 -9.42
CA ILE A 251 17.82 6.16 -10.62
C ILE A 251 18.19 7.61 -10.91
N THR A 252 19.48 7.84 -11.18
CA THR A 252 19.98 9.15 -11.62
C THR A 252 19.71 9.31 -13.12
N LYS A 253 19.05 10.41 -13.49
CA LYS A 253 18.75 10.76 -14.88
C LYS A 253 19.91 11.54 -15.51
N PHE A 254 19.83 11.75 -16.83
CA PHE A 254 20.84 12.49 -17.60
C PHE A 254 21.01 13.95 -17.18
N ASP A 255 20.02 14.53 -16.50
CA ASP A 255 20.03 15.90 -15.98
C ASP A 255 20.45 15.96 -14.50
N ASP A 256 21.12 14.91 -14.00
CA ASP A 256 21.51 14.69 -12.60
C ASP A 256 20.32 14.67 -11.61
N SER A 257 19.07 14.70 -12.09
CA SER A 257 17.91 14.55 -11.22
C SER A 257 17.76 13.10 -10.77
N ILE A 258 17.34 12.90 -9.52
CA ILE A 258 17.05 11.57 -8.98
C ILE A 258 15.56 11.27 -9.13
N SER A 259 15.29 10.16 -9.78
CA SER A 259 13.95 9.62 -9.95
C SER A 259 13.76 8.49 -8.94
N MET A 260 12.83 8.65 -8.01
CA MET A 260 12.57 7.67 -6.95
C MET A 260 11.31 6.85 -7.24
N SER A 261 11.35 5.58 -6.88
CA SER A 261 10.21 4.66 -6.88
C SER A 261 10.29 3.75 -5.65
N CYS A 262 9.39 2.78 -5.57
CA CYS A 262 9.40 1.79 -4.51
C CYS A 262 9.29 0.38 -5.05
N ARG A 263 9.85 -0.57 -4.30
CA ARG A 263 9.62 -2.01 -4.44
C ARG A 263 9.03 -2.56 -3.15
N LEU A 264 8.24 -3.62 -3.24
CA LEU A 264 7.65 -4.25 -2.06
C LEU A 264 8.68 -5.13 -1.34
N GLU A 265 8.94 -4.84 -0.07
CA GLU A 265 9.80 -5.68 0.78
C GLU A 265 9.00 -6.64 1.65
N GLY A 266 7.79 -6.25 2.03
CA GLY A 266 6.94 -7.08 2.87
C GLY A 266 5.59 -6.48 3.24
N VAL A 267 4.87 -7.22 4.08
CA VAL A 267 3.57 -6.83 4.66
C VAL A 267 3.77 -6.60 6.14
N PHE A 268 3.46 -5.41 6.64
CA PHE A 268 3.64 -5.04 8.04
C PHE A 268 2.74 -5.89 8.95
N LEU A 269 3.32 -6.52 9.99
CA LEU A 269 2.57 -7.35 10.94
C LEU A 269 2.52 -6.76 12.34
N GLY A 270 3.58 -6.06 12.77
CA GLY A 270 3.61 -5.47 14.09
C GLY A 270 4.94 -4.86 14.51
N TRP A 271 4.95 -4.32 15.73
CA TRP A 271 6.13 -3.74 16.37
C TRP A 271 6.43 -4.42 17.70
N HIS A 272 7.58 -5.05 17.77
CA HIS A 272 8.15 -5.61 18.99
C HIS A 272 8.86 -4.49 19.76
N LYS A 273 8.10 -3.82 20.63
CA LYS A 273 8.55 -2.61 21.33
C LYS A 273 9.78 -2.82 22.22
N ARG A 274 9.94 -4.00 22.82
CA ARG A 274 11.07 -4.30 23.72
C ARG A 274 12.37 -4.42 22.94
N GLU A 275 12.34 -5.18 21.86
CA GLU A 275 13.43 -5.42 20.93
C GLU A 275 13.67 -4.21 19.99
N LYS A 276 12.69 -3.31 19.87
CA LYS A 276 12.68 -2.16 18.95
C LYS A 276 12.74 -2.63 17.49
N GLU A 277 11.94 -3.63 17.16
CA GLU A 277 11.93 -4.28 15.84
C GLU A 277 10.54 -4.22 15.20
N ILE A 278 10.47 -3.73 13.97
CA ILE A 278 9.30 -3.86 13.09
C ILE A 278 9.40 -5.20 12.37
N ILE A 279 8.28 -5.93 12.35
CA ILE A 279 8.18 -7.23 11.70
C ILE A 279 7.20 -7.14 10.54
N GLY A 280 7.58 -7.72 9.41
CA GLY A 280 6.67 -7.99 8.31
C GLY A 280 6.84 -9.39 7.74
N ALA A 281 5.80 -9.87 7.08
CA ALA A 281 5.89 -11.03 6.19
C ALA A 281 6.70 -10.64 4.95
N SER A 282 7.57 -11.53 4.46
CA SER A 282 8.39 -11.24 3.29
C SER A 282 7.55 -11.03 2.02
N GLY A 283 7.93 -10.05 1.19
CA GLY A 283 7.36 -9.87 -0.14
C GLY A 283 7.52 -11.11 -1.04
N THR A 284 8.57 -11.91 -0.81
CA THR A 284 8.77 -13.19 -1.52
C THR A 284 7.72 -14.24 -1.16
N ALA A 285 7.32 -14.32 0.11
CA ALA A 285 6.26 -15.22 0.57
C ALA A 285 4.90 -14.79 -0.02
N LEU A 286 4.65 -13.48 -0.09
CA LEU A 286 3.46 -12.95 -0.76
C LEU A 286 3.42 -13.30 -2.26
N ILE A 287 4.53 -13.12 -2.97
CA ILE A 287 4.63 -13.47 -4.38
C ILE A 287 4.33 -14.96 -4.60
N ALA A 288 4.93 -15.84 -3.80
CA ALA A 288 4.68 -17.29 -3.88
C ALA A 288 3.21 -17.63 -3.64
N LEU A 289 2.56 -16.97 -2.67
CA LEU A 289 1.14 -17.17 -2.38
C LEU A 289 0.24 -16.71 -3.53
N ILE A 290 0.59 -15.60 -4.20
CA ILE A 290 -0.14 -15.11 -5.38
C ILE A 290 0.05 -16.06 -6.57
N ASP A 291 1.27 -16.56 -6.79
CA ASP A 291 1.57 -17.51 -7.87
C ASP A 291 0.75 -18.80 -7.72
N GLU A 292 0.61 -19.33 -6.50
CA GLU A 292 -0.25 -20.50 -6.25
C GLU A 292 -1.70 -20.27 -6.67
N VAL A 293 -2.24 -19.06 -6.46
CA VAL A 293 -3.60 -18.71 -6.90
C VAL A 293 -3.68 -18.67 -8.43
N LEU A 294 -2.72 -18.01 -9.07
CA LEU A 294 -2.68 -17.85 -10.52
C LEU A 294 -2.54 -19.21 -11.24
N ASP A 295 -1.71 -20.11 -10.72
CA ASP A 295 -1.51 -21.44 -11.27
C ASP A 295 -2.80 -22.27 -11.24
N LYS A 296 -3.50 -22.30 -10.10
CA LYS A 296 -4.80 -22.98 -9.96
C LYS A 296 -5.85 -22.41 -10.91
N MET A 297 -5.83 -21.10 -11.15
CA MET A 297 -6.74 -20.48 -12.12
C MET A 297 -6.44 -20.95 -13.55
N ASN A 298 -5.17 -21.08 -13.92
CA ASN A 298 -4.77 -21.53 -15.25
C ASN A 298 -5.06 -23.01 -15.48
N GLU A 299 -4.88 -23.85 -14.46
CA GLU A 299 -5.29 -25.27 -14.50
C GLU A 299 -6.80 -25.42 -14.73
N SER A 300 -7.61 -24.58 -14.07
CA SER A 300 -9.08 -24.63 -14.21
C SER A 300 -9.52 -24.32 -15.64
N LYS A 301 -8.89 -23.33 -16.31
CA LYS A 301 -9.18 -22.96 -17.70
C LYS A 301 -8.85 -24.07 -18.69
N THR A 302 -7.77 -24.82 -18.44
CA THR A 302 -7.30 -25.89 -19.32
C THR A 302 -8.21 -27.12 -19.25
N ARG A 303 -8.86 -27.38 -18.11
CA ARG A 303 -9.83 -28.49 -17.98
C ARG A 303 -11.14 -28.21 -18.72
N THR A 304 -11.60 -26.96 -18.77
CA THR A 304 -12.86 -26.59 -19.44
C THR A 304 -12.75 -26.57 -20.97
N THR A 305 -11.54 -26.56 -21.52
CA THR A 305 -11.29 -26.51 -22.97
C THR A 305 -11.03 -27.88 -23.60
N LEU A 306 -10.96 -28.97 -22.82
CA LEU A 306 -10.93 -30.32 -23.38
C LEU A 306 -12.30 -30.63 -24.01
N PRO A 307 -12.39 -30.89 -25.33
CA PRO A 307 -13.65 -31.19 -25.97
C PRO A 307 -14.25 -32.44 -25.33
N SER A 308 -15.53 -32.37 -24.94
CA SER A 308 -16.29 -33.56 -24.58
C SER A 308 -16.29 -34.47 -25.80
N ILE A 309 -15.45 -35.51 -25.77
CA ILE A 309 -15.50 -36.59 -26.75
C ILE A 309 -16.86 -37.26 -26.54
N SER A 310 -17.85 -36.85 -27.35
CA SER A 310 -19.14 -37.52 -27.41
C SER A 310 -18.89 -38.91 -27.97
N THR A 311 -18.79 -39.89 -27.08
CA THR A 311 -18.91 -41.30 -27.44
C THR A 311 -20.38 -41.57 -27.72
N HIS A 312 -20.84 -41.15 -28.91
CA HIS A 312 -22.00 -41.75 -29.54
C HIS A 312 -21.51 -42.97 -30.30
N ALA A 313 -21.66 -44.13 -29.66
CA ALA A 313 -21.78 -45.43 -30.30
C ALA A 313 -23.25 -45.87 -30.18
#